data_AF-X1R0M7-F1
#
_entry.id   AF-X1R0M7-F1
#
_cell.length_a   1.000
_cell.length_b   1.000
_cell.length_c   1.000
_cell.angle_alpha   90.00
_cell.angle_beta   90.00
_cell.angle_gamma   90.00
#
_symmetry.space_group_name_H-M   'P 1'
#
loop_
_entity.id
_entity.type
_entity.pdbx_description
1 polymer ?
#
loop_
_entity_poly.entity_id
_entity_poly.type
_entity_poly.pdbx_seq_one_letter_code
_entity_poly.pdbx_strand_id
1 'polypeptide(L)'
;MAGGYVICEYETVKQRFPKFQAVMTTLRNQLIAKAEKDWNMPFAGRRKISEAAARGIRLETPGPGLDVDVDRGEFGETTILPALFNGVMAAYQPMPTWHQWFNTTGSQVIIQGAASAGRIYEDYKVGLAGLVFLDKAIRISEIKMQISDKKLPRVNIEEVLAYNKPAIVFEEGYILDEEKGFELYANVLTEGPQRIKLLGLH
;
A
#
# COMPACT_ATOMS: atom_id res chain seq x y z
N MET A 1 -8.71 -16.29 9.43
CA MET A 1 -7.97 -16.12 10.69
C MET A 1 -7.62 -14.65 10.81
N ALA A 2 -7.84 -14.03 11.97
CA ALA A 2 -7.44 -12.64 12.19
C ALA A 2 -5.91 -12.62 12.29
N GLY A 3 -5.23 -12.13 11.25
CA GLY A 3 -3.77 -12.07 11.24
C GLY A 3 -3.26 -11.20 12.37
N GLY A 4 -2.24 -11.68 13.10
CA GLY A 4 -1.54 -10.86 14.09
C GLY A 4 -0.84 -9.67 13.46
N TYR A 5 -0.47 -8.70 14.28
CA TYR A 5 0.32 -7.54 13.87
C TYR A 5 1.40 -7.26 14.90
N VAL A 6 2.45 -6.60 14.46
CA VAL A 6 3.57 -6.17 15.29
C VAL A 6 3.75 -4.67 15.13
N ILE A 7 3.82 -3.96 16.26
CA ILE A 7 4.15 -2.54 16.30
C ILE A 7 5.66 -2.42 16.56
N CYS A 8 6.35 -1.61 15.75
CA CYS A 8 7.78 -1.34 15.94
C CYS A 8 8.16 0.03 15.38
N GLU A 9 9.34 0.56 15.75
CA GLU A 9 9.85 1.79 15.16
C GLU A 9 10.25 1.55 13.69
N TYR A 10 9.80 2.43 12.79
CA TYR A 10 10.03 2.31 11.35
C TYR A 10 11.51 2.16 10.97
N GLU A 11 12.39 2.90 11.65
CA GLU A 11 13.84 2.83 11.41
C GLU A 11 14.41 1.44 11.74
N THR A 12 13.77 0.72 12.66
CA THR A 12 14.18 -0.64 13.08
C THR A 12 13.60 -1.74 12.22
N VAL A 13 12.49 -1.48 11.50
CA VAL A 13 11.84 -2.45 10.58
C VAL A 13 12.85 -3.00 9.56
N LYS A 14 13.67 -2.11 8.98
CA LYS A 14 14.66 -2.50 7.96
C LYS A 14 15.91 -3.18 8.54
N GLN A 15 16.23 -2.92 9.81
CA GLN A 15 17.50 -3.34 10.42
C GLN A 15 17.38 -4.61 11.28
N ARG A 16 16.21 -4.88 11.89
CA ARG A 16 16.10 -5.88 12.97
C ARG A 16 14.94 -6.86 12.85
N PHE A 17 14.14 -6.82 11.78
CA PHE A 17 13.00 -7.72 11.61
C PHE A 17 13.19 -8.73 10.46
N PRO A 18 13.84 -9.88 10.70
CA PRO A 18 13.91 -10.99 9.74
C PRO A 18 12.52 -11.44 9.27
N LYS A 19 11.53 -11.43 10.18
CA LYS A 19 10.13 -11.75 9.85
C LYS A 19 9.55 -10.80 8.81
N PHE A 20 9.87 -9.50 8.85
CA PHE A 20 9.38 -8.55 7.84
C PHE A 20 9.95 -8.84 6.45
N GLN A 21 11.24 -9.20 6.35
CA GLN A 21 11.81 -9.62 5.07
C GLN A 21 11.14 -10.88 4.55
N ALA A 22 10.88 -11.87 5.41
CA ALA A 22 10.18 -13.10 5.04
C ALA A 22 8.74 -12.81 4.55
N VAL A 23 8.00 -11.94 5.24
CA VAL A 23 6.65 -11.50 4.82
C VAL A 23 6.71 -10.81 3.45
N MET A 24 7.64 -9.87 3.26
CA MET A 24 7.81 -9.16 1.99
C MET A 24 8.20 -10.10 0.84
N THR A 25 9.09 -11.06 1.07
CA THR A 25 9.48 -12.07 0.06
C THR A 25 8.31 -12.99 -0.28
N THR A 26 7.55 -13.42 0.73
CA THR A 26 6.38 -14.29 0.53
C THR A 26 5.30 -13.57 -0.26
N LEU A 27 4.96 -12.35 0.15
CA LEU A 27 3.99 -11.49 -0.49
C LEU A 27 4.41 -11.16 -1.93
N ARG A 28 5.69 -10.88 -2.18
CA ARG A 28 6.25 -10.68 -3.52
C ARG A 28 6.05 -11.91 -4.41
N ASN A 29 6.44 -13.09 -3.94
CA ASN A 29 6.31 -14.32 -4.71
C ASN A 29 4.84 -14.67 -5.00
N GLN A 30 3.96 -14.44 -4.03
CA GLN A 30 2.52 -14.65 -4.19
C GLN A 30 1.90 -13.65 -5.18
N LEU A 31 2.30 -12.38 -5.13
CA LEU A 31 1.88 -11.36 -6.10
C LEU A 31 2.30 -11.74 -7.51
N ILE A 32 3.58 -12.07 -7.72
CA ILE A 32 4.13 -12.46 -9.02
C ILE A 32 3.37 -13.68 -9.56
N ALA A 33 3.27 -14.75 -8.76
CA ALA A 33 2.60 -15.97 -9.18
C ALA A 33 1.11 -15.75 -9.52
N LYS A 34 0.45 -14.84 -8.81
CA LYS A 34 -0.94 -14.47 -9.06
C LYS A 34 -1.07 -13.61 -10.32
N ALA A 35 -0.20 -12.62 -10.51
CA ALA A 35 -0.17 -11.78 -11.70
C ALA A 35 0.17 -12.59 -12.97
N GLU A 36 1.16 -13.48 -12.93
CA GLU A 36 1.48 -14.40 -14.04
C GLU A 36 0.28 -15.26 -14.43
N LYS A 37 -0.48 -15.73 -13.43
CA LYS A 37 -1.67 -16.55 -13.67
C LYS A 37 -2.84 -15.75 -14.22
N ASP A 38 -3.13 -14.59 -13.64
CA ASP A 38 -4.33 -13.81 -13.97
C ASP A 38 -4.14 -13.04 -15.28
N TRP A 39 -2.95 -12.46 -15.51
CA TRP A 39 -2.64 -11.67 -16.70
C TRP A 39 -2.03 -12.48 -17.84
N ASN A 40 -1.58 -13.71 -17.59
CA ASN A 40 -0.92 -14.57 -18.57
C ASN A 40 0.28 -13.88 -19.24
N MET A 41 1.02 -13.10 -18.44
CA MET A 41 2.19 -12.30 -18.84
C MET A 41 3.40 -12.72 -17.99
N PRO A 42 4.63 -12.74 -18.52
CA PRO A 42 5.82 -13.03 -17.72
C PRO A 42 6.27 -11.82 -16.87
N PHE A 43 6.84 -12.11 -15.70
CA PHE A 43 7.44 -11.09 -14.84
C PHE A 43 8.79 -10.59 -15.37
N ALA A 44 8.90 -9.28 -15.64
CA ALA A 44 10.13 -8.65 -16.15
C ALA A 44 11.05 -8.06 -15.07
N GLY A 45 10.63 -8.07 -13.80
CA GLY A 45 11.42 -7.57 -12.67
C GLY A 45 11.27 -6.06 -12.42
N ARG A 46 12.22 -5.52 -11.64
CA ARG A 46 12.36 -4.06 -11.38
C ARG A 46 13.25 -3.43 -12.44
N ARG A 47 12.85 -3.39 -13.70
CA ARG A 47 13.64 -2.67 -14.72
C ARG A 47 13.42 -1.17 -14.51
N LYS A 48 14.48 -0.38 -14.56
CA LYS A 48 14.38 1.10 -14.62
C LYS A 48 14.42 1.52 -16.10
N ILE A 49 13.65 2.53 -16.52
CA ILE A 49 13.67 3.12 -17.88
C ILE A 49 15.11 3.41 -18.33
N SER A 50 15.98 3.85 -17.40
CA SER A 50 17.39 4.13 -17.67
C SER A 50 18.21 2.90 -18.07
N GLU A 51 17.87 1.71 -17.58
CA GLU A 51 18.56 0.45 -17.89
C GLU A 51 18.06 -0.18 -19.20
N ALA A 52 16.78 0.00 -19.53
CA ALA A 52 16.21 -0.38 -20.83
C ALA A 52 16.74 0.51 -21.96
N ALA A 53 16.85 1.83 -21.71
CA ALA A 53 17.46 2.78 -22.64
C ALA A 53 18.94 2.45 -22.92
N ALA A 54 19.70 2.03 -21.90
CA ALA A 54 21.09 1.57 -22.05
C ALA A 54 21.24 0.30 -22.90
N ARG A 55 20.16 -0.47 -23.09
CA ARG A 55 20.10 -1.65 -23.95
C ARG A 55 19.40 -1.39 -25.30
N GLY A 56 19.07 -0.13 -25.61
CA GLY A 56 18.42 0.27 -26.86
C GLY A 56 16.94 -0.13 -26.95
N ILE A 57 16.30 -0.48 -25.84
CA ILE A 57 14.88 -0.84 -25.78
C ILE A 57 14.09 0.44 -25.40
N ARG A 58 13.10 0.81 -26.22
CA ARG A 58 12.14 1.87 -25.88
C ARG A 58 10.95 1.23 -25.19
N LEU A 59 10.68 1.64 -23.95
CA LEU A 59 9.48 1.27 -23.21
C LEU A 59 8.50 2.44 -23.36
N GLU A 60 7.30 2.19 -23.89
CA GLU A 60 6.22 3.19 -23.85
C GLU A 60 5.68 3.29 -22.41
N THR A 61 5.52 4.51 -21.90
CA THR A 61 5.22 4.78 -20.50
C THR A 61 3.88 4.16 -20.08
N PRO A 62 3.85 3.06 -19.31
CA PRO A 62 2.63 2.48 -18.76
C PRO A 62 2.24 3.32 -17.54
N GLY A 63 1.52 4.41 -17.76
CA GLY A 63 1.01 5.25 -16.68
C GLY A 63 2.08 5.76 -15.69
N PRO A 64 1.65 6.35 -14.57
CA PRO A 64 2.56 6.91 -13.60
C PRO A 64 3.23 5.80 -12.77
N GLY A 65 4.48 5.45 -13.12
CA GLY A 65 5.42 4.78 -12.22
C GLY A 65 5.77 3.32 -12.49
N LEU A 66 5.46 2.77 -13.67
CA LEU A 66 6.01 1.49 -14.13
C LEU A 66 6.94 1.67 -15.34
N ASP A 67 7.96 0.82 -15.40
CA ASP A 67 8.98 0.79 -16.45
C ASP A 67 8.94 -0.60 -17.12
N VAL A 68 7.77 -0.98 -17.65
CA VAL A 68 7.54 -2.28 -18.29
C VAL A 68 7.17 -2.14 -19.74
N ASP A 69 7.58 -3.12 -20.54
CA ASP A 69 7.32 -3.14 -21.98
C ASP A 69 5.91 -3.73 -22.20
N VAL A 70 4.89 -2.87 -22.19
CA VAL A 70 3.50 -3.30 -22.42
C VAL A 70 3.36 -3.95 -23.80
N ASP A 71 4.16 -3.51 -24.78
CA ASP A 71 4.16 -4.04 -26.15
C ASP A 71 4.74 -5.46 -26.23
N ARG A 72 5.53 -5.88 -25.22
CA ARG A 72 5.98 -7.28 -25.06
C ARG A 72 5.07 -8.11 -24.17
N GLY A 73 4.03 -7.52 -23.58
CA GLY A 73 3.15 -8.18 -22.62
C GLY A 73 3.89 -8.58 -21.35
N GLU A 74 4.76 -7.72 -20.81
CA GLU A 74 5.49 -7.96 -19.57
C GLU A 74 4.93 -7.10 -18.41
N PHE A 75 4.98 -7.61 -17.17
CA PHE A 75 4.63 -6.82 -15.97
C PHE A 75 5.81 -6.70 -14.99
N GLY A 76 5.73 -5.74 -14.07
CA GLY A 76 6.83 -5.31 -13.21
C GLY A 76 6.39 -5.06 -11.78
N GLU A 77 7.31 -4.64 -10.92
CA GLU A 77 7.05 -4.44 -9.50
C GLU A 77 7.70 -3.14 -9.03
N THR A 78 6.99 -2.37 -8.22
CA THR A 78 7.50 -1.16 -7.59
C THR A 78 6.89 -0.95 -6.20
N THR A 79 7.39 0.03 -5.45
CA THR A 79 6.85 0.33 -4.11
C THR A 79 5.49 1.00 -4.24
N ILE A 80 4.53 0.66 -3.38
CA ILE A 80 3.17 1.22 -3.39
C ILE A 80 3.20 2.74 -3.61
N LEU A 81 2.50 3.18 -4.65
CA LEU A 81 2.37 4.59 -5.01
C LEU A 81 1.13 5.20 -4.33
N PRO A 82 1.22 6.45 -3.82
CA PRO A 82 0.06 7.12 -3.23
C PRO A 82 -1.06 7.34 -4.26
N ALA A 83 -0.71 7.55 -5.54
CA ALA A 83 -1.66 7.80 -6.61
C ALA A 83 -2.60 6.61 -6.93
N LEU A 84 -2.35 5.42 -6.36
CA LEU A 84 -3.28 4.29 -6.47
C LEU A 84 -4.44 4.38 -5.47
N PHE A 85 -4.42 5.37 -4.59
CA PHE A 85 -5.38 5.56 -3.53
C PHE A 85 -5.94 6.98 -3.49
N ASN A 86 -7.18 7.11 -3.03
CA ASN A 86 -7.80 8.38 -2.67
C ASN A 86 -7.69 8.59 -1.15
N GLY A 87 -7.45 9.83 -0.75
CA GLY A 87 -7.35 10.24 0.67
C GLY A 87 -8.62 10.93 1.17
N VAL A 88 -8.51 11.56 2.34
CA VAL A 88 -9.60 12.33 2.97
C VAL A 88 -9.85 13.67 2.27
N MET A 89 -8.83 14.22 1.59
CA MET A 89 -8.98 15.46 0.82
C MET A 89 -9.52 15.13 -0.59
N ALA A 90 -10.80 15.43 -0.78
CA ALA A 90 -11.59 15.25 -1.99
C ALA A 90 -11.91 13.78 -2.35
N ALA A 91 -13.21 13.45 -2.28
CA ALA A 91 -13.73 12.28 -2.96
C ALA A 91 -13.33 12.38 -4.45
N TYR A 92 -12.73 11.31 -4.99
CA TYR A 92 -12.36 11.17 -6.40
C TYR A 92 -11.08 11.87 -6.88
N GLN A 93 -10.13 12.24 -6.01
CA GLN A 93 -8.80 12.67 -6.45
C GLN A 93 -7.70 11.74 -5.89
N PRO A 94 -6.89 11.12 -6.78
CA PRO A 94 -5.73 10.34 -6.38
C PRO A 94 -4.77 11.14 -5.52
N MET A 95 -4.19 10.51 -4.50
CA MET A 95 -3.26 11.17 -3.60
C MET A 95 -1.92 11.45 -4.31
N PRO A 96 -1.47 12.71 -4.40
CA PRO A 96 -0.15 13.01 -4.99
C PRO A 96 0.99 12.61 -4.06
N THR A 97 0.74 12.57 -2.75
CA THR A 97 1.72 12.17 -1.72
C THR A 97 1.00 11.47 -0.55
N TRP A 98 1.75 10.86 0.36
CA TRP A 98 1.21 10.26 1.59
C TRP A 98 0.73 11.26 2.65
N HIS A 99 0.80 12.56 2.36
CA HIS A 99 0.37 13.62 3.27
C HIS A 99 -1.13 13.88 3.11
N GLN A 100 -1.86 13.82 4.23
CA GLN A 100 -3.29 14.07 4.27
C GLN A 100 -3.61 15.10 5.36
N TRP A 101 -4.70 15.82 5.19
CA TRP A 101 -5.26 16.69 6.22
C TRP A 101 -6.60 16.15 6.68
N PHE A 102 -6.73 15.83 7.96
CA PHE A 102 -7.99 15.43 8.57
C PHE A 102 -8.82 16.66 8.94
N ASN A 103 -10.00 16.78 8.34
CA ASN A 103 -10.94 17.89 8.53
C ASN A 103 -12.08 17.58 9.52
N THR A 104 -12.13 16.35 10.02
CA THR A 104 -13.22 15.88 10.89
C THR A 104 -12.68 14.83 11.82
N THR A 105 -13.20 14.77 13.04
CA THR A 105 -12.88 13.73 14.04
C THR A 105 -13.86 12.56 13.97
N GLY A 106 -13.51 11.45 14.59
CA GLY A 106 -14.31 10.22 14.60
C GLY A 106 -13.92 9.22 13.51
N SER A 107 -14.73 8.16 13.40
CA SER A 107 -14.48 7.04 12.49
C SER A 107 -14.79 7.42 11.04
N GLN A 108 -13.76 7.46 10.19
CA GLN A 108 -13.90 7.77 8.76
C GLN A 108 -12.96 6.92 7.90
N VAL A 109 -13.23 6.86 6.60
CA VAL A 109 -12.30 6.29 5.62
C VAL A 109 -11.17 7.28 5.41
N ILE A 110 -9.92 6.85 5.65
CA ILE A 110 -8.73 7.67 5.49
C ILE A 110 -7.93 7.36 4.24
N ILE A 111 -8.04 6.14 3.71
CA ILE A 111 -7.42 5.74 2.44
C ILE A 111 -8.38 4.74 1.77
N GLN A 112 -8.66 4.92 0.49
CA GLN A 112 -9.42 3.96 -0.31
C GLN A 112 -8.83 3.80 -1.71
N GLY A 113 -9.23 2.79 -2.47
CA GLY A 113 -8.79 2.65 -3.86
C GLY A 113 -9.14 3.87 -4.72
N ALA A 114 -8.26 4.23 -5.68
CA ALA A 114 -8.43 5.41 -6.51
C ALA A 114 -9.47 5.27 -7.63
N ALA A 115 -9.77 4.04 -8.06
CA ALA A 115 -10.74 3.78 -9.11
C ALA A 115 -12.20 3.97 -8.63
N SER A 116 -13.13 3.92 -9.58
CA SER A 116 -14.56 4.10 -9.29
C SER A 116 -15.04 3.17 -8.16
N ALA A 117 -15.87 3.70 -7.28
CA ALA A 117 -16.38 3.00 -6.09
C ALA A 117 -15.30 2.48 -5.12
N GLY A 118 -14.14 3.17 -5.01
CA GLY A 118 -13.10 2.85 -4.02
C GLY A 118 -12.29 1.60 -4.37
N ARG A 119 -12.22 1.25 -5.66
CA ARG A 119 -11.54 0.06 -6.17
C ARG A 119 -10.08 0.32 -6.52
N ILE A 120 -9.28 -0.73 -6.57
CA ILE A 120 -7.95 -0.68 -7.21
C ILE A 120 -8.14 -0.69 -8.73
N TYR A 121 -7.27 0.01 -9.45
CA TYR A 121 -7.25 0.03 -10.92
C TYR A 121 -7.07 -1.38 -11.51
N GLU A 122 -7.58 -1.58 -12.72
CA GLU A 122 -7.57 -2.87 -13.43
C GLU A 122 -6.15 -3.40 -13.68
N ASP A 123 -5.20 -2.52 -14.00
CA ASP A 123 -3.82 -2.89 -14.34
C ASP A 123 -2.88 -3.07 -13.13
N TYR A 124 -3.43 -3.12 -11.91
CA TYR A 124 -2.62 -3.10 -10.70
C TYR A 124 -3.10 -4.10 -9.65
N LYS A 125 -2.14 -4.83 -9.06
CA LYS A 125 -2.34 -5.63 -7.85
C LYS A 125 -1.43 -5.09 -6.76
N VAL A 126 -1.93 -4.94 -5.54
CA VAL A 126 -1.15 -4.36 -4.44
C VAL A 126 -0.99 -5.36 -3.33
N GLY A 127 0.23 -5.68 -2.94
CA GLY A 127 0.51 -6.45 -1.74
C GLY A 127 0.85 -5.54 -0.57
N LEU A 128 0.01 -5.57 0.45
CA LEU A 128 0.10 -4.78 1.65
C LEU A 128 0.70 -5.60 2.81
N ALA A 129 1.90 -5.24 3.24
CA ALA A 129 2.58 -5.85 4.39
C ALA A 129 2.37 -5.07 5.70
N GLY A 130 1.89 -3.83 5.63
CA GLY A 130 1.69 -3.00 6.81
C GLY A 130 1.44 -1.53 6.50
N LEU A 131 1.53 -0.69 7.52
CA LEU A 131 1.42 0.77 7.40
C LEU A 131 2.39 1.46 8.36
N VAL A 132 2.80 2.68 8.04
CA VAL A 132 3.71 3.48 8.85
C VAL A 132 3.18 4.89 9.04
N PHE A 133 3.28 5.38 10.26
CA PHE A 133 3.09 6.78 10.59
C PHE A 133 4.44 7.50 10.53
N LEU A 134 4.56 8.46 9.61
CA LEU A 134 5.81 9.21 9.40
C LEU A 134 5.93 10.45 10.31
N ASP A 135 4.87 10.74 11.06
CA ASP A 135 4.79 11.86 11.99
C ASP A 135 4.69 11.36 13.44
N LYS A 136 5.39 12.06 14.34
CA LYS A 136 5.30 11.82 15.79
C LYS A 136 3.93 12.17 16.36
N ALA A 137 3.28 13.20 15.83
CA ALA A 137 1.95 13.62 16.25
C ALA A 137 0.90 12.73 15.58
N ILE A 138 0.63 11.57 16.20
CA ILE A 138 -0.32 10.59 15.68
C ILE A 138 -1.73 10.99 16.12
N ARG A 139 -2.62 11.16 15.15
CA ARG A 139 -3.98 11.68 15.36
C ARG A 139 -5.05 10.59 15.32
N ILE A 140 -4.66 9.33 15.38
CA ILE A 140 -5.54 8.17 15.20
C ILE A 140 -5.35 7.21 16.38
N SER A 141 -6.45 6.68 16.92
CA SER A 141 -6.43 5.66 17.98
C SER A 141 -6.74 4.25 17.49
N GLU A 142 -7.45 4.11 16.37
CA GLU A 142 -7.91 2.82 15.87
C GLU A 142 -7.83 2.77 14.36
N ILE A 143 -7.57 1.58 13.82
CA ILE A 143 -7.63 1.30 12.38
C ILE A 143 -8.51 0.08 12.11
N LYS A 144 -9.16 0.09 10.95
CA LYS A 144 -9.92 -1.06 10.44
C LYS A 144 -9.76 -1.13 8.93
N MET A 145 -9.39 -2.29 8.43
CA MET A 145 -9.21 -2.51 7.01
C MET A 145 -10.34 -3.36 6.43
N GLN A 146 -10.80 -3.01 5.24
CA GLN A 146 -11.79 -3.75 4.49
C GLN A 146 -11.29 -3.95 3.06
N ILE A 147 -11.28 -5.20 2.62
CA ILE A 147 -10.83 -5.62 1.29
C ILE A 147 -12.00 -6.36 0.65
N SER A 148 -12.74 -5.69 -0.22
CA SER A 148 -13.98 -6.18 -0.81
C SER A 148 -14.91 -6.74 0.29
N ASP A 149 -15.18 -8.04 0.27
CA ASP A 149 -16.09 -8.71 1.22
C ASP A 149 -15.40 -9.11 2.53
N LYS A 150 -14.06 -9.02 2.60
CA LYS A 150 -13.29 -9.34 3.80
C LYS A 150 -13.17 -8.11 4.68
N LYS A 151 -13.89 -8.13 5.81
CA LYS A 151 -13.74 -7.15 6.88
C LYS A 151 -12.73 -7.67 7.89
N LEU A 152 -11.61 -6.97 8.05
CA LEU A 152 -10.67 -7.26 9.11
C LEU A 152 -11.16 -6.61 10.42
N PRO A 153 -10.86 -7.25 11.57
CA PRO A 153 -11.26 -6.72 12.86
C PRO A 153 -10.66 -5.32 13.08
N ARG A 154 -11.37 -4.51 13.89
CA ARG A 154 -10.84 -3.23 14.35
C ARG A 154 -9.65 -3.50 15.25
N VAL A 155 -8.56 -2.80 15.00
CA VAL A 155 -7.34 -2.88 15.79
C VAL A 155 -7.19 -1.57 16.54
N ASN A 156 -7.19 -1.65 17.87
CA ASN A 156 -6.81 -0.51 18.70
C ASN A 156 -5.29 -0.36 18.63
N ILE A 157 -4.85 0.85 18.32
CA ILE A 157 -3.46 1.18 18.10
C ILE A 157 -3.00 2.30 19.04
N GLU A 158 -3.62 2.50 20.20
CA GLU A 158 -3.18 3.53 21.15
C GLU A 158 -1.74 3.36 21.62
N GLU A 159 -1.23 2.11 21.66
CA GLU A 159 0.17 1.81 21.98
C GLU A 159 1.16 2.46 21.00
N VAL A 160 0.72 2.72 19.76
CA VAL A 160 1.49 3.40 18.70
C VAL A 160 1.84 4.84 19.11
N LEU A 161 1.06 5.48 19.99
CA LEU A 161 1.32 6.85 20.49
C LEU A 161 2.61 6.96 21.32
N ALA A 162 3.12 5.84 21.85
CA ALA A 162 4.37 5.82 22.62
C ALA A 162 5.63 5.91 21.74
N TYR A 163 5.48 5.69 20.43
CA TYR A 163 6.57 5.60 19.46
C TYR A 163 6.74 6.91 18.66
N ASN A 164 7.92 7.11 18.10
CA ASN A 164 8.25 8.33 17.35
C ASN A 164 7.86 8.24 15.87
N LYS A 165 8.14 7.11 15.22
CA LYS A 165 7.70 6.79 13.84
C LYS A 165 7.25 5.34 13.77
N PRO A 166 6.10 5.01 14.37
CA PRO A 166 5.69 3.63 14.45
C PRO A 166 5.26 3.08 13.10
N ALA A 167 5.64 1.84 12.87
CA ALA A 167 5.19 0.99 11.80
C ALA A 167 4.38 -0.18 12.38
N ILE A 168 3.23 -0.43 11.79
CA ILE A 168 2.41 -1.60 12.01
C ILE A 168 2.71 -2.57 10.88
N VAL A 169 3.26 -3.73 11.22
CA VAL A 169 3.59 -4.79 10.27
C VAL A 169 2.63 -5.95 10.52
N PHE A 170 1.96 -6.42 9.48
CA PHE A 170 1.12 -7.60 9.57
C PHE A 170 1.98 -8.87 9.55
N GLU A 171 1.58 -9.88 10.32
CA GLU A 171 2.26 -11.18 10.31
C GLU A 171 2.08 -11.90 8.96
N GLU A 172 0.92 -11.71 8.33
CA GLU A 172 0.62 -12.15 6.98
C GLU A 172 0.23 -10.93 6.15
N GLY A 173 0.89 -10.76 5.00
CA GLY A 173 0.57 -9.68 4.07
C GLY A 173 -0.75 -9.96 3.33
N TYR A 174 -1.44 -8.90 2.96
CA TYR A 174 -2.71 -8.98 2.24
C TYR A 174 -2.51 -8.60 0.78
N ILE A 175 -3.08 -9.38 -0.14
CA ILE A 175 -3.12 -9.05 -1.56
C ILE A 175 -4.44 -8.37 -1.87
N LEU A 176 -4.35 -7.15 -2.40
CA LEU A 176 -5.43 -6.39 -3.01
C LEU A 176 -5.41 -6.71 -4.49
N ASP A 177 -6.45 -7.40 -4.95
CA ASP A 177 -6.63 -7.72 -6.35
C ASP A 177 -7.12 -6.50 -7.13
N GLU A 178 -6.95 -6.54 -8.45
CA GLU A 178 -7.54 -5.54 -9.34
C GLU A 178 -9.07 -5.48 -9.20
N GLU A 179 -9.64 -4.31 -9.41
CA GLU A 179 -11.08 -4.03 -9.29
C GLU A 179 -11.71 -4.36 -7.92
N LYS A 180 -10.93 -4.80 -6.92
CA LYS A 180 -11.43 -5.02 -5.57
C LYS A 180 -11.46 -3.71 -4.80
N GLY A 181 -12.53 -3.53 -4.04
CA GLY A 181 -12.67 -2.41 -3.12
C GLY A 181 -11.61 -2.48 -2.02
N PHE A 182 -10.94 -1.37 -1.74
CA PHE A 182 -10.05 -1.23 -0.61
C PHE A 182 -10.47 -0.01 0.20
N GLU A 183 -10.68 -0.19 1.50
CA GLU A 183 -11.00 0.87 2.43
C GLU A 183 -10.22 0.69 3.74
N LEU A 184 -9.44 1.69 4.11
CA LEU A 184 -8.82 1.84 5.40
C LEU A 184 -9.60 2.88 6.21
N TYR A 185 -10.26 2.41 7.25
CA TYR A 185 -10.91 3.25 8.25
C TYR A 185 -9.95 3.56 9.38
N ALA A 186 -10.09 4.75 9.94
CA ALA A 186 -9.43 5.15 11.16
C ALA A 186 -10.36 5.97 12.05
N ASN A 187 -10.18 5.83 13.36
CA ASN A 187 -10.79 6.72 14.33
C ASN A 187 -9.88 7.92 14.58
N VAL A 188 -10.23 9.08 14.02
CA VAL A 188 -9.44 10.30 14.11
C VAL A 188 -9.77 11.04 15.40
N LEU A 189 -8.77 11.19 16.28
CA LEU A 189 -8.91 11.89 17.55
C LEU A 189 -8.90 13.41 17.40
N THR A 190 -8.08 13.93 16.49
CA THR A 190 -7.87 15.37 16.29
C THR A 190 -7.64 15.73 14.83
N GLU A 191 -8.07 16.92 14.44
CA GLU A 191 -7.88 17.46 13.10
C GLU A 191 -6.42 17.86 12.83
N GLY A 192 -6.05 17.94 11.55
CA GLY A 192 -4.74 18.41 11.10
C GLY A 192 -3.98 17.42 10.22
N PRO A 193 -2.70 17.72 9.94
CA PRO A 193 -1.91 16.97 8.96
C PRO A 193 -1.41 15.65 9.53
N GLN A 194 -1.50 14.59 8.74
CA GLN A 194 -0.96 13.27 9.04
C GLN A 194 -0.38 12.62 7.78
N ARG A 195 0.82 12.07 7.91
CA ARG A 195 1.47 11.24 6.89
C ARG A 195 1.37 9.77 7.26
N ILE A 196 0.56 9.03 6.49
CA ILE A 196 0.36 7.59 6.63
C ILE A 196 0.78 6.97 5.33
N LYS A 197 1.80 6.09 5.37
CA LYS A 197 2.30 5.40 4.19
C LYS A 197 1.98 3.92 4.31
N LEU A 198 1.45 3.33 3.23
CA LEU A 198 1.30 1.88 3.13
C LEU A 198 2.67 1.23 2.87
N LEU A 199 2.94 0.11 3.53
CA LEU A 199 4.15 -0.68 3.37
C LEU A 199 3.84 -1.91 2.52
N GLY A 200 4.61 -2.11 1.45
CA GLY A 200 4.43 -3.25 0.56
C GLY A 200 4.93 -2.98 -0.85
N LEU A 201 4.35 -3.69 -1.81
CA LEU A 201 4.72 -3.70 -3.21
C LEU A 201 3.44 -3.66 -4.07
N HIS A 202 3.57 -3.20 -5.30
CA HIS A 202 2.54 -3.31 -6.32
C HIS A 202 3.19 -3.61 -7.67
#